data_AF-V6JG65-F1
#
_entry.id   AF-V6JG65-F1
#
_cell.length_a   1.000
_cell.length_b   1.000
_cell.length_c   1.000
_cell.angle_alpha   90.00
_cell.angle_beta   90.00
_cell.angle_gamma   90.00
#
_symmetry.space_group_name_H-M   'P 1'
#
loop_
_entity.id
_entity.type
_entity.pdbx_description
1 polymer ?
#
loop_
_entity_poly.entity_id
_entity_poly.type
_entity_poly.pdbx_seq_one_letter_code
_entity_poly.pdbx_strand_id
1 'polypeptide(L)' 'MQREVEALEPAELKRLVMEAVGGYVDREILAGVMAEEEQQRAQLAILLGQQQDG' A
#
# COMPACT_ATOMS: atom_id res chain seq x y z
N MET A 1 11.20 -3.25 -28.35
CA MET A 1 11.85 -3.09 -27.03
C MET A 1 10.80 -3.16 -25.92
N GLN A 2 10.21 -4.33 -25.67
CA GLN A 2 9.30 -4.54 -24.53
C GLN A 2 9.62 -5.84 -23.77
N ARG A 3 10.75 -6.48 -24.10
CA ARG A 3 11.11 -7.83 -23.64
C ARG A 3 12.01 -7.84 -22.40
N GLU A 4 12.57 -6.69 -21.99
CA GLU A 4 13.52 -6.59 -20.88
C GLU A 4 12.82 -6.55 -19.50
N VAL A 5 11.56 -6.11 -19.43
CA VAL A 5 10.82 -5.99 -18.16
C VAL A 5 10.22 -7.33 -17.73
N GLU A 6 9.86 -8.20 -18.68
CA GLU A 6 9.30 -9.54 -18.42
C GLU A 6 10.35 -10.54 -17.88
N ALA A 7 11.64 -10.26 -18.08
CA ALA A 7 12.75 -11.11 -17.62
C ALA A 7 13.32 -10.67 -16.26
N LEU A 8 12.85 -9.56 -15.70
CA LEU A 8 13.30 -9.09 -14.40
C LEU A 8 12.68 -9.92 -13.29
N GLU A 9 13.52 -10.31 -12.33
CA GLU A 9 13.04 -10.90 -11.09
C GLU A 9 12.07 -9.92 -10.40
N PRO A 10 10.94 -10.39 -9.82
CA PRO A 10 9.95 -9.50 -9.21
C PRO A 10 10.52 -8.53 -8.17
N ALA A 11 11.57 -8.95 -7.47
CA ALA A 11 12.29 -8.11 -6.51
C ALA A 11 13.07 -6.97 -7.18
N GLU A 12 13.70 -7.24 -8.32
CA GLU A 12 14.46 -6.25 -9.09
C GLU A 12 13.51 -5.25 -9.76
N LEU A 13 12.42 -5.73 -10.35
CA LEU A 13 11.38 -4.87 -10.89
C LEU A 13 10.79 -3.97 -9.81
N LYS A 14 10.47 -4.54 -8.64
CA LYS A 14 9.97 -3.77 -7.48
C LYS A 14 10.98 -2.70 -7.08
N ARG A 15 12.27 -3.02 -6.98
CA ARG A 15 13.31 -2.05 -6.62
C ARG A 15 13.35 -0.89 -7.61
N LEU A 16 13.39 -1.18 -8.91
CA LEU A 16 13.44 -0.17 -9.97
C LEU A 16 12.19 0.72 -9.98
N VAL A 17 11.02 0.12 -9.83
CA VAL A 17 9.75 0.86 -9.76
C VAL A 17 9.74 1.78 -8.54
N MET A 18 10.11 1.27 -7.36
CA MET A 18 10.14 2.07 -6.12
C MET A 18 11.15 3.22 -6.20
N GLU A 19 12.29 3.00 -6.85
CA GLU A 19 13.29 4.03 -7.13
C GLU A 19 12.74 5.10 -8.07
N ALA A 20 12.09 4.70 -9.16
CA ALA A 20 11.52 5.61 -10.15
C ALA A 20 10.36 6.46 -9.61
N VAL A 21 9.48 5.87 -8.80
CA VAL A 21 8.31 6.59 -8.24
C VAL A 21 8.64 7.36 -6.97
N GLY A 22 9.79 7.09 -6.33
CA GLY A 22 10.13 7.64 -5.02
C GLY A 22 10.12 9.17 -4.95
N GLY A 23 10.49 9.87 -6.04
CA GLY A 23 10.45 11.33 -6.12
C GLY A 23 9.06 11.94 -6.33
N TYR A 24 8.05 11.12 -6.65
CA TYR A 24 6.67 11.54 -6.86
C TYR A 24 5.77 11.21 -5.67
N VAL A 25 6.28 10.48 -4.69
CA VAL A 25 5.54 10.07 -3.50
C VAL A 25 5.96 10.94 -2.33
N ASP A 26 5.03 11.78 -1.86
CA ASP A 26 5.17 12.42 -0.56
C ASP A 26 4.97 11.37 0.54
N ARG A 27 6.05 11.08 1.27
CA ARG A 27 6.05 10.04 2.30
C ARG A 27 5.29 10.44 3.56
N GLU A 28 5.22 11.73 3.87
CA GLU A 28 4.50 12.21 5.04
C GLU A 28 3.00 12.12 4.80
N ILE A 29 2.55 12.54 3.62
CA ILE A 29 1.15 12.39 3.20
C ILE A 29 0.77 10.92 3.13
N LEU A 30 1.60 10.07 2.50
CA LEU A 30 1.32 8.64 2.43
C LEU A 30 1.22 8.00 3.82
N ALA A 31 2.10 8.37 4.76
CA ALA A 31 2.03 7.88 6.13
C ALA A 31 0.74 8.31 6.84
N GLY A 32 0.30 9.56 6.65
CA GLY A 32 -0.98 10.05 7.17
C GLY A 32 -2.16 9.24 6.65
N VAL A 33 -2.24 9.05 5.33
CA VAL A 33 -3.33 8.28 4.70
C VAL A 33 -3.35 6.83 5.20
N MET A 34 -2.19 6.17 5.32
CA MET A 34 -2.14 4.80 5.85
C MET A 34 -2.61 4.72 7.31
N ALA A 35 -2.28 5.70 8.14
CA ALA A 35 -2.72 5.73 9.54
C ALA A 35 -4.23 5.91 9.66
N GLU A 36 -4.82 6.80 8.85
CA GLU A 36 -6.26 6.99 8.80
C GLU A 36 -6.99 5.72 8.31
N GLU A 37 -6.44 5.05 7.30
CA GLU A 37 -6.99 3.83 6.74
C GLU A 37 -6.99 2.69 7.78
N GLU A 38 -5.88 2.51 8.50
CA GLU A 38 -5.78 1.53 9.57
C GLU A 38 -6.77 1.84 10.71
N GLN A 39 -6.92 3.11 11.08
CA GLN A 39 -7.92 3.53 12.07
C GLN A 39 -9.35 3.20 11.61
N GLN A 40 -9.68 3.45 10.33
CA GLN A 40 -10.99 3.13 9.78
C GLN A 40 -11.24 1.63 9.75
N ARG A 41 -10.25 0.81 9.37
CA ARG A 41 -10.33 -0.65 9.43
C ARG A 41 -10.58 -1.15 10.85
N ALA A 42 -9.88 -0.61 11.83
CA ALA A 42 -10.06 -0.96 13.22
C ALA A 42 -11.48 -0.62 13.71
N GLN A 43 -11.98 0.57 13.37
CA GLN A 43 -13.36 0.97 13.70
C GLN A 43 -14.40 0.06 13.04
N LEU A 44 -14.19 -0.28 11.77
CA LEU A 44 -15.07 -1.19 11.04
C LEU A 44 -15.07 -2.59 11.67
N ALA A 45 -13.90 -3.10 12.07
CA ALA A 45 -13.80 -4.40 12.73
C ALA A 45 -14.56 -4.42 14.07
N ILE A 46 -14.48 -3.33 14.85
CA ILE A 46 -15.26 -3.18 16.09
C ILE A 46 -16.76 -3.18 15.79
N LEU A 47 -17.20 -2.39 14.81
CA LEU A 47 -18.61 -2.32 14.42
C LEU A 47 -19.15 -3.68 13.98
N LEU A 48 -18.40 -4.41 13.14
CA LEU A 48 -18.80 -5.73 12.66
C LEU A 48 -18.79 -6.78 13.78
N GLY A 49 -17.87 -6.69 14.74
CA GLY A 49 -17.88 -7.55 15.94
C GLY A 49 -19.14 -7.31 16.78
N GLN A 50 -19.52 -6.05 17.00
CA GLN A 50 -20.74 -5.70 17.73
C GLN A 50 -22.04 -6.17 17.07
N GLN A 51 -22.04 -6.33 15.73
CA GLN A 51 -23.19 -6.88 14.99
C GLN A 51 -23.29 -8.40 15.04
N GLN A 52 -22.22 -9.11 15.40
CA GLN A 52 -22.21 -10.58 15.51
C GLN A 52 -22.63 -11.07 16.90
N ASP A 53 -22.53 -10.20 17.91
CA ASP A 53 -22.89 -10.49 19.32
C ASP A 53 -24.34 -10.10 19.69
N GLY A 54 -25.15 -9.65 18.72
CA GLY A 54 -26.52 -9.15 18.91
C GLY A 54 -27.63 -10.04 18.33
#